data_AF-A0A090GR49-F1
#
_entry.id   AF-A0A090GR49-F1
#
_cell.length_a   1.000
_cell.length_b   1.000
_cell.length_c   1.000
_cell.angle_alpha   90.00
_cell.angle_beta   90.00
_cell.angle_gamma   90.00
#
_symmetry.space_group_name_H-M   'P 1'
#
loop_
_entity.id
_entity.type
_entity.pdbx_description
1 polymer ?
#
loop_
_entity_poly.entity_id
_entity_poly.type
_entity_poly.pdbx_seq_one_letter_code
_entity_poly.pdbx_strand_id
1 'polypeptide(L)' 'MDFIERIFGVAPDGGDGTTEMLYIAAAVALVAMVVVCRWLRRRAVTRHR' A
#
# COMPACT_ATOMS: atom_id res chain seq x y z
N MET A 1 19.31 2.71 6.26
CA MET A 1 20.11 2.54 5.03
C MET A 1 19.09 2.39 3.94
N ASP A 2 18.66 3.51 3.41
CA ASP A 2 17.34 3.57 2.82
C ASP A 2 17.51 3.24 1.35
N PHE A 3 16.71 2.29 0.86
CA PHE A 3 16.94 1.63 -0.44
C PHE A 3 16.97 2.63 -1.61
N ILE A 4 16.25 3.75 -1.44
CA ILE A 4 16.15 4.85 -2.39
C ILE A 4 17.39 5.76 -2.33
N GLU A 5 17.93 5.98 -1.14
CA GLU A 5 19.15 6.74 -0.91
C GLU A 5 20.36 6.07 -1.60
N ARG A 6 20.40 4.73 -1.59
CA ARG A 6 21.44 3.93 -2.27
C ARG A 6 21.32 3.92 -3.80
N ILE A 7 20.12 4.08 -4.37
CA ILE A 7 19.92 4.05 -5.83
C ILE A 7 19.99 5.44 -6.46
N PHE A 8 19.50 6.47 -5.77
CA PHE A 8 19.35 7.81 -6.34
C PHE A 8 20.31 8.86 -5.76
N GLY A 9 21.05 8.57 -4.68
CA GLY A 9 22.03 9.51 -4.08
C GLY A 9 21.42 10.82 -3.57
N VAL A 10 20.09 10.92 -3.57
CA VAL A 10 19.30 12.05 -3.10
C VAL A 10 18.33 11.47 -2.07
N ALA A 11 18.46 11.89 -0.82
CA ALA A 11 17.51 11.61 0.25
C ALA A 11 16.34 12.60 0.12
N PRO A 12 15.17 12.21 -0.43
CA PRO A 12 14.06 13.13 -0.63
C PRO A 12 13.40 13.54 0.70
N ASP A 13 13.57 12.71 1.74
CA ASP A 13 12.99 12.90 3.09
C ASP A 13 14.03 13.15 4.20
N GLY A 14 15.33 13.20 3.86
CA GLY A 14 16.40 13.40 4.84
C GLY A 14 16.94 12.13 5.52
N GLY A 15 16.54 10.92 5.09
CA GLY A 15 17.09 9.65 5.59
C GLY A 15 16.35 9.07 6.80
N ASP A 16 15.08 9.42 6.97
CA ASP A 16 14.22 9.00 8.11
C ASP A 16 13.40 7.73 7.79
N GLY A 17 13.58 7.10 6.62
CA GLY A 17 12.82 5.91 6.21
C GLY A 17 11.33 6.14 5.92
N THR A 18 10.89 7.41 5.83
CA THR A 18 9.48 7.79 5.64
C THR A 18 8.98 7.36 4.26
N THR A 19 9.86 7.44 3.28
CA THR A 19 9.56 7.03 1.90
C THR A 19 9.33 5.53 1.78
N GLU A 20 10.08 4.71 2.52
CA GLU A 20 9.91 3.25 2.55
C GLU A 20 8.61 2.85 3.26
N MET A 21 8.25 3.54 4.34
CA MET A 21 6.94 3.40 4.97
C MET A 21 5.80 3.75 4.01
N LEU A 22 5.98 4.75 3.15
CA LEU A 22 4.97 5.16 2.18
C LEU A 22 4.71 4.06 1.14
N TYR A 23 5.76 3.39 0.66
CA TYR A 23 5.62 2.23 -0.24
C TYR A 23 4.96 1.03 0.44
N ILE A 24 5.34 0.72 1.69
CA ILE A 24 4.71 -0.36 2.46
C ILE A 24 3.23 -0.04 2.69
N ALA A 25 2.92 1.18 3.12
CA ALA A 25 1.55 1.64 3.34
C ALA A 25 0.72 1.57 2.04
N ALA A 26 1.28 2.00 0.90
CA ALA A 26 0.64 1.90 -0.40
C ALA A 26 0.33 0.44 -0.78
N ALA A 27 1.29 -0.47 -0.60
CA ALA A 27 1.10 -1.89 -0.88
C ALA A 27 -0.01 -2.50 0.01
N VAL A 28 0.01 -2.20 1.32
CA VAL A 28 -1.01 -2.66 2.27
C VAL A 28 -2.40 -2.11 1.90
N ALA A 29 -2.50 -0.83 1.55
CA ALA A 29 -3.75 -0.21 1.14
C ALA A 29 -4.33 -0.88 -0.12
N LEU A 30 -3.49 -1.21 -1.09
CA LEU A 30 -3.89 -1.87 -2.34
C LEU A 30 -4.46 -3.28 -2.06
N VAL A 31 -3.78 -4.05 -1.21
CA VAL A 31 -4.26 -5.38 -0.78
C VAL A 31 -5.57 -5.28 -0.02
N ALA A 32 -5.68 -4.35 0.94
CA ALA A 32 -6.89 -4.13 1.72
C ALA A 32 -8.07 -3.75 0.83
N MET A 33 -7.87 -2.85 -0.14
CA MET A 33 -8.89 -2.45 -1.10
C MET A 33 -9.38 -3.65 -1.91
N VAL A 34 -8.48 -4.48 -2.44
CA VAL A 34 -8.86 -5.68 -3.18
C VAL A 34 -9.67 -6.64 -2.31
N VAL A 35 -9.24 -6.89 -1.07
CA VAL A 35 -9.94 -7.78 -0.13
C VAL A 35 -11.35 -7.26 0.18
N VAL A 36 -11.48 -5.97 0.51
CA VAL A 36 -12.76 -5.33 0.83
C VAL A 36 -13.68 -5.34 -0.38
N CYS A 37 -13.19 -4.94 -1.56
CA CYS A 37 -13.97 -5.01 -2.80
C CYS A 37 -14.47 -6.43 -3.08
N ARG A 38 -13.61 -7.44 -2.88
CA ARG A 38 -13.99 -8.84 -3.11
C ARG A 38 -15.02 -9.33 -2.10
N TRP A 39 -14.91 -8.91 -0.85
CA TRP A 39 -15.84 -9.26 0.22
C TRP A 39 -17.21 -8.59 0.03
N LEU A 40 -17.22 -7.30 -0.31
CA LEU A 40 -18.45 -6.56 -0.60
C LEU A 40 -19.18 -7.15 -1.81
N ARG A 41 -18.46 -7.49 -2.88
CA ARG A 41 -19.06 -8.15 -4.07
C ARG A 41 -19.68 -9.50 -3.71
N ARG A 42 -19.04 -10.30 -2.86
CA ARG A 42 -19.60 -11.58 -2.39
C ARG A 42 -20.88 -11.38 -1.57
N ARG A 43 -20.95 -10.33 -0.76
CA ARG A 43 -22.15 -10.00 0.04
C ARG A 43 -23.29 -9.41 -0.79
N ALA A 44 -22.98 -8.67 -1.86
CA ALA A 44 -23.98 -8.12 -2.76
C ALA A 44 -24.75 -9.22 -3.51
N VAL A 45 -24.10 -10.34 -3.85
CA VAL A 45 -24.73 -11.49 -4.52
C VAL A 45 -25.76 -12.19 -3.62
N THR A 46 -25.59 -12.16 -2.30
CA THR A 46 -26.49 -12.85 -1.35
C THR A 46 -27.75 -12.06 -1.00
N ARG A 47 -27.91 -10.81 -1.45
CA ARG A 47 -29.07 -9.97 -1.12
C ARG A 47 -30.21 -10.01 -2.17
N HIS A 48 -30.04 -10.80 -3.23
CA HIS A 48 -31.01 -10.92 -4.33
C HIS A 48 -31.76 -12.27 -4.39
N ARG A 49 -31.82 -13.02 -3.28
CA ARG A 49 -32.69 -14.18 -3.11
C ARG A 49 -33.62 -13.97 -1.92
#